data_AF-A0A507CFD0-F1
#
_entry.id   AF-A0A507CFD0-F1
#
_cell.length_a   1.000
_cell.length_b   1.000
_cell.length_c   1.000
_cell.angle_alpha   90.00
_cell.angle_beta   90.00
_cell.angle_gamma   90.00
#
_symmetry.space_group_name_H-M   'P 1'
#
loop_
_entity.id
_entity.type
_entity.pdbx_description
1 polymer ?
#
loop_
_entity_poly.entity_id
_entity_poly.type
_entity_poly.pdbx_seq_one_letter_code
_entity_poly.pdbx_strand_id
1 'polypeptide(L)'
;MTQSQLANTFPKSAMRLGLSDTGTDRVDIRNYLFHVNQINQMAAMALQIRVDVNLTNHKYMAHQLALLYQCLNLVGEPFNKYQAAIQQEFESIKASTSTSRQVDSPQLSDHQKQWLSDLTLEIVSSALFSRESILPKAIESLMASQL
;
A
#
# COMPACT_ATOMS: atom_id res chain seq x y z
N MET A 1 37.81 26.52 -15.20
CA MET A 1 36.70 25.71 -14.70
C MET A 1 37.16 24.99 -13.45
N THR A 2 36.61 25.35 -12.29
CA THR A 2 36.94 24.73 -11.00
C THR A 2 36.24 23.37 -10.90
N GLN A 3 36.81 22.40 -10.17
CA GLN A 3 36.25 21.05 -10.04
C GLN A 3 34.77 21.02 -9.59
N SER A 4 34.33 22.02 -8.82
CA SER A 4 32.93 22.10 -8.38
C SER A 4 31.95 22.40 -9.52
N GLN A 5 32.35 23.15 -10.55
CA GLN A 5 31.50 23.42 -11.72
C GLN A 5 31.29 22.17 -12.58
N LEU A 6 32.33 21.33 -12.72
CA LEU A 6 32.26 20.06 -13.44
C LEU A 6 31.39 19.03 -12.70
N ALA A 7 31.48 18.98 -11.37
CA ALA A 7 30.65 18.12 -10.53
C ALA A 7 29.16 18.47 -10.63
N ASN A 8 28.83 19.76 -10.64
CA ASN A 8 27.44 20.23 -10.79
C ASN A 8 26.88 20.01 -12.20
N THR A 9 27.70 20.12 -13.25
CA THR A 9 27.25 19.99 -14.63
C THR A 9 27.11 18.53 -15.07
N PHE A 10 27.97 17.63 -14.59
CA PHE A 10 28.00 16.22 -15.00
C PHE A 10 28.09 15.27 -13.79
N PRO A 11 27.00 15.16 -13.00
CA PRO A 11 27.02 14.48 -11.71
C PRO A 11 27.34 12.98 -11.81
N LYS A 12 26.88 12.30 -12.87
CA LYS A 12 27.18 10.87 -13.09
C LYS A 12 28.65 10.60 -13.42
N SER A 13 29.32 11.54 -14.08
CA SER A 13 30.74 11.42 -14.44
C SER A 13 31.63 11.79 -13.26
N ALA A 14 31.25 12.80 -12.47
CA ALA A 14 31.95 13.19 -11.25
C ALA A 14 31.94 12.09 -10.18
N MET A 15 30.81 11.37 -10.04
CA MET A 15 30.70 10.22 -9.14
C MET A 15 31.66 9.08 -9.49
N ARG A 16 31.91 8.83 -10.79
CA ARG A 16 32.88 7.81 -11.24
C ARG A 16 34.34 8.24 -11.04
N LEU A 17 34.58 9.53 -10.88
CA LEU A 17 35.91 10.13 -10.65
C LEU A 17 36.25 10.28 -9.16
N GLY A 18 35.39 9.78 -8.24
CA GLY A 18 35.64 9.84 -6.80
C GLY A 18 35.57 11.25 -6.21
N LEU A 19 35.03 12.23 -6.95
CA LEU A 19 34.73 13.56 -6.43
C LEU A 19 33.47 13.42 -5.58
N SER A 20 33.66 13.26 -4.27
CA SER A 20 32.60 13.07 -3.30
C SER A 20 31.64 14.25 -3.32
N ASP A 21 30.38 13.92 -3.59
CA ASP A 21 29.24 14.83 -3.64
C ASP A 21 29.04 15.49 -2.27
N THR A 22 29.20 16.80 -2.23
CA THR A 22 28.91 17.61 -1.06
C THR A 22 27.39 17.69 -0.88
N GLY A 23 26.85 16.89 0.04
CA GLY A 23 25.73 17.28 0.90
C GLY A 23 24.39 17.63 0.25
N THR A 24 23.94 16.91 -0.77
CA THR A 24 22.49 16.86 -1.05
C THR A 24 21.93 15.55 -0.57
N ASP A 25 20.95 15.66 0.34
CA ASP A 25 20.04 14.61 0.79
C ASP A 25 19.34 14.05 -0.47
N ARG A 26 20.00 13.11 -1.15
CA ARG A 26 19.47 12.51 -2.37
C ARG A 26 18.29 11.67 -1.95
N VAL A 27 17.10 12.25 -2.12
CA VAL A 27 15.83 11.54 -2.05
C VAL A 27 16.00 10.23 -2.82
N ASP A 28 15.88 9.09 -2.12
CA ASP A 28 15.86 7.81 -2.79
C ASP A 28 14.49 7.65 -3.47
N ILE A 29 14.39 8.24 -4.66
CA ILE A 29 13.18 8.25 -5.50
C ILE A 29 12.69 6.81 -5.73
N ARG A 30 13.60 5.83 -5.79
CA ARG A 30 13.21 4.44 -5.99
C ARG A 30 12.48 3.90 -4.77
N ASN A 31 13.01 4.13 -3.57
CA ASN A 31 12.34 3.70 -2.34
C ASN A 31 11.00 4.42 -2.14
N TYR A 32 10.93 5.72 -2.49
CA TYR A 32 9.67 6.46 -2.48
C TYR A 32 8.63 5.87 -3.44
N LEU A 33 8.98 5.71 -4.72
CA LEU A 33 8.07 5.14 -5.72
C LEU A 33 7.66 3.72 -5.36
N PHE A 34 8.57 2.94 -4.78
CA PHE A 34 8.27 1.61 -4.25
C PHE A 34 7.22 1.71 -3.13
N HIS A 35 7.41 2.60 -2.15
CA HIS A 35 6.45 2.80 -1.06
C HIS A 35 5.07 3.25 -1.56
N VAL A 36 5.01 4.25 -2.45
CA VAL A 36 3.77 4.71 -3.10
C VAL A 36 3.07 3.55 -3.81
N ASN A 37 3.82 2.73 -4.53
CA ASN A 37 3.28 1.59 -5.24
C ASN A 37 2.70 0.52 -4.29
N GLN A 38 3.30 0.30 -3.12
CA GLN A 38 2.75 -0.61 -2.11
C GLN A 38 1.42 -0.10 -1.54
N ILE A 39 1.33 1.19 -1.22
CA ILE A 39 0.08 1.82 -0.75
C ILE A 39 -1.00 1.73 -1.84
N ASN A 40 -0.64 2.02 -3.09
CA ASN A 40 -1.56 1.93 -4.22
C ASN A 40 -2.09 0.50 -4.42
N GLN A 41 -1.23 -0.51 -4.33
CA GLN A 41 -1.65 -1.92 -4.42
C GLN A 41 -2.61 -2.30 -3.29
N MET A 42 -2.31 -1.91 -2.05
CA MET A 42 -3.19 -2.13 -0.91
C MET A 42 -4.56 -1.47 -1.10
N ALA A 43 -4.58 -0.20 -1.50
CA ALA A 43 -5.83 0.54 -1.74
C ALA A 43 -6.64 -0.05 -2.89
N ALA A 44 -5.98 -0.42 -4.00
CA ALA A 44 -6.62 -1.08 -5.13
C ALA A 44 -7.24 -2.43 -4.72
N MET A 45 -6.54 -3.21 -3.90
CA MET A 45 -7.05 -4.50 -3.42
C MET A 45 -8.23 -4.31 -2.46
N ALA A 46 -8.20 -3.31 -1.58
CA ALA A 46 -9.33 -2.97 -0.73
C ALA A 46 -10.57 -2.53 -1.56
N LEU A 47 -10.38 -1.68 -2.57
CA LEU A 47 -11.45 -1.25 -3.48
C LEU A 47 -12.04 -2.42 -4.27
N GLN A 48 -11.19 -3.33 -4.77
CA GLN A 48 -11.64 -4.51 -5.50
C GLN A 48 -12.50 -5.41 -4.62
N ILE A 49 -12.08 -5.71 -3.39
CA ILE A 49 -12.88 -6.48 -2.43
C ILE A 49 -14.23 -5.82 -2.19
N ARG A 50 -14.26 -4.49 -2.02
CA ARG A 50 -15.50 -3.73 -1.79
C ARG A 50 -16.50 -3.87 -2.94
N VAL A 51 -16.02 -3.90 -4.18
CA VAL A 51 -16.86 -4.18 -5.35
C VAL A 51 -17.32 -5.63 -5.34
N ASP A 52 -16.40 -6.56 -5.11
CA ASP A 52 -16.64 -8.01 -5.20
C ASP A 52 -17.56 -8.55 -4.11
N VAL A 53 -17.68 -7.85 -2.98
CA VAL A 53 -18.70 -8.13 -1.95
C VAL A 53 -20.12 -8.13 -2.52
N ASN A 54 -20.39 -7.38 -3.59
CA ASN A 54 -21.70 -7.33 -4.25
C ASN A 54 -21.93 -8.44 -5.28
N LEU A 55 -20.92 -9.29 -5.54
CA LEU A 55 -21.09 -10.43 -6.44
C LEU A 55 -22.06 -11.45 -5.85
N THR A 56 -22.63 -12.27 -6.72
CA THR A 56 -23.50 -13.39 -6.33
C THR A 56 -22.71 -14.66 -5.98
N ASN A 57 -21.40 -14.67 -6.23
CA ASN A 57 -20.50 -15.77 -5.94
C ASN A 57 -19.21 -15.23 -5.32
N HIS A 58 -18.94 -15.65 -4.08
CA HIS A 58 -17.81 -15.18 -3.27
C HIS A 58 -16.72 -16.23 -3.10
N LYS A 59 -16.64 -17.23 -3.99
CA LYS A 59 -15.65 -18.32 -3.93
C LYS A 59 -14.20 -17.85 -3.71
N TYR A 60 -13.85 -16.68 -4.23
CA TYR A 60 -12.50 -16.13 -4.15
C TYR A 60 -12.28 -15.14 -3.00
N MET A 61 -13.31 -14.82 -2.21
CA MET A 61 -13.21 -13.74 -1.23
C MET A 61 -12.16 -14.03 -0.15
N ALA A 62 -12.05 -15.26 0.36
CA ALA A 62 -11.01 -15.61 1.31
C ALA A 62 -9.60 -15.42 0.72
N HIS A 63 -9.41 -15.71 -0.56
CA HIS A 63 -8.13 -15.48 -1.23
C HIS A 63 -7.84 -13.99 -1.41
N GLN A 64 -8.83 -13.21 -1.83
CA GLN A 64 -8.70 -11.76 -1.95
C GLN A 64 -8.36 -11.10 -0.60
N LEU A 65 -9.00 -11.55 0.48
CA LEU A 65 -8.72 -11.09 1.84
C LEU A 65 -7.28 -11.45 2.28
N ALA A 66 -6.79 -12.64 1.93
CA ALA A 66 -5.41 -13.02 2.18
C ALA A 66 -4.40 -12.16 1.38
N LEU A 67 -4.74 -11.79 0.13
CA LEU A 67 -3.92 -10.86 -0.65
C LEU A 67 -3.90 -9.47 -0.02
N LEU A 68 -5.05 -8.97 0.45
CA LEU A 68 -5.11 -7.70 1.18
C LEU A 68 -4.24 -7.74 2.44
N TYR A 69 -4.30 -8.83 3.22
CA TYR A 69 -3.44 -9.04 4.37
C TYR A 69 -1.96 -8.95 4.00
N GLN A 70 -1.54 -9.57 2.90
CA GLN A 70 -0.17 -9.50 2.42
C GLN A 70 0.22 -8.07 2.01
N CYS A 71 -0.68 -7.34 1.33
CA CYS A 71 -0.45 -5.94 1.00
C CYS A 71 -0.27 -5.07 2.25
N LEU A 72 -1.07 -5.29 3.30
CA LEU A 72 -0.94 -4.59 4.58
C LEU A 72 0.44 -4.85 5.21
N ASN A 73 0.90 -6.10 5.18
CA ASN A 73 2.22 -6.47 5.70
C ASN A 73 3.39 -5.83 4.92
N LEU A 74 3.23 -5.66 3.60
CA LEU A 74 4.22 -5.00 2.75
C LEU A 74 4.29 -3.49 2.99
N VAL A 75 3.14 -2.84 3.21
CA VAL A 75 3.09 -1.41 3.54
C VAL A 75 3.62 -1.15 4.95
N GLY A 76 3.21 -1.96 5.94
CA GLY A 76 3.61 -1.81 7.33
C GLY A 76 2.75 -0.79 8.10
N GLU A 77 3.36 -0.06 9.03
CA GLU A 77 2.68 1.00 9.78
C GLU A 77 2.25 2.16 8.86
N PRO A 78 1.10 2.80 9.09
CA PRO A 78 0.13 2.57 10.18
C PRO A 78 -0.95 1.51 9.87
N PHE A 79 -0.78 0.73 8.81
CA PHE A 79 -1.83 -0.17 8.29
C PHE A 79 -1.83 -1.56 8.94
N ASN A 80 -0.76 -1.95 9.64
CA ASN A 80 -0.69 -3.22 10.35
C ASN A 80 -1.81 -3.40 11.39
N LYS A 81 -2.39 -2.33 11.93
CA LYS A 81 -3.52 -2.38 12.87
C LYS A 81 -4.72 -3.20 12.34
N TYR A 82 -4.89 -3.28 11.02
CA TYR A 82 -5.98 -4.02 10.39
C TYR A 82 -5.75 -5.54 10.34
N GLN A 83 -4.50 -6.00 10.51
CA GLN A 83 -4.14 -7.41 10.39
C GLN A 83 -4.84 -8.28 11.44
N ALA A 84 -4.92 -7.81 12.69
CA ALA A 84 -5.56 -8.55 13.77
C ALA A 84 -7.06 -8.75 13.50
N ALA A 85 -7.76 -7.72 13.02
CA ALA A 85 -9.16 -7.81 12.63
C ALA A 85 -9.37 -8.81 11.49
N ILE A 86 -8.49 -8.79 10.49
CA ILE A 86 -8.56 -9.76 9.38
C ILE A 86 -8.37 -11.19 9.87
N GLN A 87 -7.38 -11.45 10.72
CA GLN A 87 -7.13 -12.80 11.25
C GLN A 87 -8.32 -13.36 12.03
N GLN A 88 -9.02 -12.52 12.80
CA GLN A 88 -10.19 -12.93 13.57
C GLN A 88 -11.36 -13.37 12.67
N GLU A 89 -11.65 -12.61 11.61
CA GLU A 89 -12.77 -12.92 10.70
C GLU A 89 -12.39 -13.85 9.54
N PHE A 90 -11.09 -14.12 9.34
CA PHE A 90 -10.62 -14.90 8.20
C PHE A 90 -11.22 -16.31 8.15
N GLU A 91 -11.23 -17.04 9.27
CA GLU A 91 -11.77 -18.40 9.31
C GLU A 91 -13.29 -18.42 9.09
N SER A 92 -14.02 -17.39 9.55
CA SER A 92 -15.44 -17.20 9.29
C SER A 92 -15.72 -17.03 7.78
N ILE A 93 -14.99 -16.11 7.13
CA ILE A 93 -15.11 -15.85 5.68
C ILE A 93 -14.70 -17.08 4.87
N LYS A 94 -13.60 -17.73 5.27
CA LYS A 94 -13.12 -18.95 4.64
C LYS A 94 -14.13 -20.07 4.74
N ALA A 95 -14.78 -20.28 5.89
CA ALA A 95 -15.83 -21.27 6.03
C ALA A 95 -17.01 -21.01 5.07
N SER A 96 -17.47 -19.76 4.97
CA SER A 96 -18.58 -19.36 4.09
C SER A 96 -18.24 -19.45 2.60
N THR A 97 -16.96 -19.33 2.25
CA THR A 97 -16.49 -19.30 0.85
C THR A 97 -15.88 -20.63 0.39
N SER A 98 -15.50 -21.48 1.35
CA SER A 98 -15.03 -22.84 1.08
C SER A 98 -16.19 -23.69 0.57
N THR A 99 -16.02 -24.17 -0.65
CA THR A 99 -16.99 -25.02 -1.34
C THR A 99 -17.14 -26.34 -0.59
N SER A 100 -18.16 -26.47 0.27
CA SER A 100 -18.77 -27.78 0.42
C SER A 100 -19.25 -28.17 -0.98
N ARG A 101 -18.87 -29.35 -1.47
CA ARG A 101 -18.98 -29.84 -2.87
C ARG A 101 -20.39 -29.79 -3.50
N GLN A 102 -21.37 -29.21 -2.82
CA GLN A 102 -22.81 -29.21 -3.14
C GLN A 102 -23.39 -27.83 -3.43
N VAL A 103 -22.65 -26.72 -3.26
CA VAL A 103 -23.15 -25.36 -3.52
C VAL A 103 -22.36 -24.72 -4.66
N ASP A 104 -22.99 -24.57 -5.83
CA ASP A 104 -22.36 -24.02 -7.04
C ASP A 104 -22.00 -22.52 -6.93
N SER A 105 -22.46 -21.83 -5.89
CA SER A 105 -22.19 -20.40 -5.65
C SER A 105 -22.16 -20.08 -4.16
N PRO A 106 -21.00 -20.22 -3.47
CA PRO A 106 -20.88 -19.83 -2.08
C PRO A 106 -21.11 -18.32 -1.94
N GLN A 107 -21.87 -17.94 -0.90
CA GLN A 107 -22.23 -16.56 -0.62
C GLN A 107 -21.85 -16.18 0.80
N LEU A 108 -21.38 -14.95 0.95
CA LEU A 108 -21.15 -14.34 2.25
C LEU A 108 -22.49 -14.00 2.92
N SER A 109 -22.52 -14.08 4.24
CA SER A 109 -23.63 -13.53 5.02
C SER A 109 -23.64 -12.01 4.94
N ASP A 110 -24.78 -11.39 5.20
CA ASP A 110 -24.88 -9.92 5.15
C ASP A 110 -23.99 -9.24 6.19
N HIS A 111 -23.76 -9.90 7.34
CA HIS A 111 -22.78 -9.46 8.33
C HIS A 111 -21.35 -9.44 7.75
N GLN A 112 -20.92 -10.51 7.08
CA GLN A 112 -19.59 -10.58 6.46
C GLN A 112 -19.41 -9.54 5.35
N LYS A 113 -20.46 -9.31 4.54
CA LYS A 113 -20.46 -8.28 3.49
C LYS A 113 -20.30 -6.88 4.09
N GLN A 114 -21.04 -6.59 5.16
CA GLN A 114 -20.97 -5.32 5.86
C GLN A 114 -19.57 -5.12 6.47
N TRP A 115 -19.06 -6.12 7.19
CA TRP A 115 -17.72 -6.08 7.78
C TRP A 115 -16.61 -5.84 6.75
N LEU A 116 -16.64 -6.55 5.61
CA LEU A 116 -15.67 -6.33 4.52
C LEU A 116 -15.80 -4.92 3.93
N SER A 117 -17.02 -4.41 3.79
CA SER A 117 -17.27 -3.06 3.27
C SER A 117 -16.73 -1.98 4.20
N ASP A 118 -16.89 -2.15 5.50
CA ASP A 118 -16.41 -1.22 6.52
C ASP A 118 -14.89 -1.27 6.62
N LEU A 119 -14.29 -2.47 6.70
CA LEU A 119 -12.84 -2.66 6.72
C LEU A 119 -12.17 -2.01 5.50
N THR A 120 -12.68 -2.30 4.31
CA THR A 120 -12.10 -1.76 3.07
C THR A 120 -12.26 -0.25 2.96
N LEU A 121 -13.39 0.30 3.42
CA LEU A 121 -13.59 1.75 3.50
C LEU A 121 -12.60 2.42 4.44
N GLU A 122 -12.37 1.84 5.63
CA GLU A 122 -11.41 2.37 6.59
C GLU A 122 -9.97 2.34 6.07
N ILE A 123 -9.57 1.24 5.42
CA ILE A 123 -8.24 1.10 4.81
C ILE A 123 -8.04 2.16 3.72
N VAL A 124 -8.99 2.30 2.80
CA VAL A 124 -8.92 3.29 1.72
C VAL A 124 -8.93 4.71 2.26
N SER A 125 -9.79 5.01 3.24
CA SER A 125 -9.84 6.32 3.89
C SER A 125 -8.52 6.64 4.58
N SER A 126 -7.93 5.67 5.28
CA SER A 126 -6.62 5.83 5.90
C SER A 126 -5.52 6.04 4.85
N ALA A 127 -5.58 5.36 3.70
CA ALA A 127 -4.61 5.54 2.61
C ALA A 127 -4.70 6.92 1.94
N LEU A 128 -5.92 7.44 1.74
CA LEU A 128 -6.14 8.71 1.04
C LEU A 128 -6.00 9.94 1.94
N PHE A 129 -6.33 9.80 3.23
CA PHE A 129 -6.34 10.91 4.19
C PHE A 129 -5.24 10.80 5.26
N SER A 130 -4.28 9.87 5.10
CA SER A 130 -3.11 9.84 5.99
C SER A 130 -2.39 11.19 5.92
N ARG A 131 -2.22 11.82 7.09
CA ARG A 131 -1.51 13.09 7.24
C ARG A 131 0.01 12.93 7.18
N GLU A 132 0.51 11.71 7.30
CA GLU A 132 1.91 11.44 6.99
C GLU A 132 2.08 11.64 5.49
N SER A 133 2.74 12.73 5.14
CA SER A 133 2.92 13.02 3.73
C SER A 133 3.72 11.87 3.14
N ILE A 134 3.17 11.37 2.03
CA ILE A 134 3.76 10.27 1.30
C ILE A 134 5.15 10.71 0.79
N LEU A 135 5.38 12.03 0.70
CA LEU A 135 6.63 12.63 0.25
C LEU A 135 7.78 12.28 1.19
N PRO A 136 8.98 11.97 0.65
CA PRO A 136 10.18 11.85 1.45
C PRO A 136 10.42 13.15 2.22
N LYS A 137 10.84 13.06 3.49
CA LYS A 137 11.14 14.22 4.34
C LYS A 137 12.07 15.25 3.68
N ALA A 138 12.94 14.79 2.79
CA ALA A 138 13.81 15.66 1.99
C ALA A 138 13.03 16.51 0.97
N ILE A 139 11.95 16.00 0.35
CA ILE A 139 11.04 16.80 -0.49
C ILE A 139 10.18 17.72 0.37
N GLU A 140 9.69 17.25 1.53
CA GLU A 140 8.94 18.11 2.47
C GLU A 140 9.77 19.30 2.94
N SER A 141 11.04 19.07 3.30
CA SER A 141 12.01 20.10 3.67
C SER A 141 12.30 21.07 2.52
N LEU A 142 12.38 20.57 1.27
CA LEU A 142 12.55 21.38 0.07
C LEU A 142 11.30 22.23 -0.26
N MET A 143 10.11 21.72 0.00
CA MET A 143 8.86 22.47 -0.19
C MET A 143 8.61 23.47 0.95
N ALA A 144 9.00 23.14 2.18
CA ALA A 144 8.90 24.01 3.35
C ALA A 144 9.94 25.15 3.35
N SER A 145 11.08 24.98 2.66
CA SER A 145 12.10 26.01 2.49
C SER A 145 11.84 26.98 1.33
N GLN A 146 10.74 26.81 0.60
CA GLN A 146 10.29 27.72 -0.47
C GLN A 146 9.07 28.58 -0.09
N LEU A 147 8.67 28.57 1.19
CA LEU A 147 7.66 29.44 1.80
C LEU A 147 8.33 30.34 2.86
#